data_AF-A0A7S1GBU9-F1
#
_entry.id   AF-A0A7S1GBU9-F1
#
_cell.length_a   1.000
_cell.length_b   1.000
_cell.length_c   1.000
_cell.angle_alpha   90.00
_cell.angle_beta   90.00
_cell.angle_gamma   90.00
#
_symmetry.space_group_name_H-M   'P 1'
#
loop_
_entity.id
_entity.type
_entity.pdbx_description
1 polymer ?
#
loop_
_entity_poly.entity_id
_entity_poly.type
_entity_poly.pdbx_seq_one_letter_code
_entity_poly.pdbx_strand_id
1 'polypeptide(L)'
;VFVVCEDDAPNPGPNRQTGVEAFDVVTIDITDPTFTVGPAEGVNTAGYSFTVTYTLDEGGTCYGVAVLTTDTQPTTAAQVIAGHDGDDAAAASAAEHTEAD
;
A
#
# COMPACT_ATOMS: atom_id res chain seq x y z
N VAL A 1 11.52 -19.04 8.45
CA VAL A 1 11.81 -18.92 9.90
C VAL A 1 13.09 -19.68 10.22
N PHE A 2 13.98 -19.13 11.06
CA PHE A 2 15.26 -19.76 11.40
C PHE A 2 15.32 -20.01 12.91
N VAL A 3 15.80 -21.19 13.33
CA VAL A 3 15.94 -21.54 14.75
C VAL A 3 17.29 -22.18 15.04
N VAL A 4 17.73 -22.00 16.29
CA VAL A 4 18.86 -22.71 16.89
C VAL A 4 18.42 -23.11 18.29
N CYS A 5 18.54 -24.40 18.62
CA CYS A 5 18.19 -24.91 19.94
C CYS A 5 19.44 -25.06 20.82
N GLU A 6 19.27 -24.86 22.12
CA GLU A 6 20.25 -25.13 23.17
C GLU A 6 19.50 -25.78 24.33
N ASP A 7 20.08 -26.80 24.95
CA ASP A 7 19.53 -27.37 26.20
C ASP A 7 19.97 -26.55 27.44
N ASP A 8 19.33 -26.74 28.59
CA ASP A 8 19.63 -25.99 29.82
C ASP A 8 20.45 -26.81 30.84
N ALA A 9 21.19 -27.82 30.37
CA ALA A 9 21.89 -28.76 31.24
C ALA A 9 23.03 -28.06 32.04
N PRO A 10 23.04 -28.18 33.39
CA PRO A 10 24.02 -27.46 34.23
C PRO A 10 25.44 -28.06 34.23
N ASN A 11 25.62 -29.33 33.84
CA ASN A 11 26.91 -30.01 33.71
C ASN A 11 26.78 -31.15 32.69
N PRO A 12 27.60 -31.24 31.62
CA PRO A 12 28.83 -30.48 31.31
C PRO A 12 28.63 -29.03 30.84
N GLY A 13 27.39 -28.55 30.74
CA GLY A 13 27.02 -27.22 30.25
C GLY A 13 26.08 -27.32 29.05
N PRO A 14 25.47 -26.21 28.63
CA PRO A 14 24.50 -26.19 27.53
C PRO A 14 25.09 -26.73 26.22
N ASN A 15 24.35 -27.63 25.57
CA ASN A 15 24.66 -28.14 24.25
C ASN A 15 23.89 -27.36 23.18
N ARG A 16 24.51 -26.31 22.62
CA ARG A 16 23.95 -25.53 21.52
C ARG A 16 24.16 -26.22 20.18
N GLN A 17 23.09 -26.29 19.38
CA GLN A 17 23.20 -26.72 17.99
C GLN A 17 24.14 -25.81 17.20
N THR A 18 25.03 -26.41 16.41
CA THR A 18 25.96 -25.69 15.53
C THR A 18 25.36 -25.40 14.15
N GLY A 19 24.35 -26.18 13.75
CA GLY A 19 23.56 -25.95 12.54
C GLY A 19 22.35 -25.05 12.81
N VAL A 20 22.01 -24.21 11.83
CA VAL A 20 20.75 -23.47 11.80
C VAL A 20 19.72 -24.35 11.10
N GLU A 21 18.56 -24.53 11.73
CA GLU A 21 17.42 -25.16 11.08
C GLU A 21 16.56 -24.08 10.42
N ALA A 22 16.29 -24.25 9.13
CA ALA A 22 15.45 -23.36 8.35
C ALA A 22 14.10 -24.02 8.08
N PHE A 23 13.03 -23.31 8.41
CA PHE A 23 11.68 -23.65 8.01
C PHE A 23 11.23 -22.68 6.94
N ASP A 24 10.88 -23.21 5.77
CA ASP A 24 10.15 -22.47 4.75
C ASP A 24 8.73 -22.25 5.28
N VAL A 25 8.47 -21.01 5.69
CA VAL A 25 7.14 -20.57 6.12
C VAL A 25 6.66 -19.59 5.07
N VAL A 26 5.55 -19.92 4.43
CA VAL A 26 4.83 -19.02 3.54
C VAL A 26 3.80 -18.28 4.40
N THR A 27 3.96 -16.97 4.54
CA THR A 27 2.88 -16.10 5.02
C THR A 27 1.83 -15.99 3.90
N ILE A 28 0.53 -16.01 4.22
CA ILE A 28 -0.60 -16.20 3.28
C ILE A 28 -0.81 -15.04 2.27
N ASP A 29 0.18 -14.19 2.04
CA ASP A 29 0.12 -13.22 0.97
C ASP A 29 0.43 -13.92 -0.37
N ILE A 30 -0.61 -14.51 -0.96
CA ILE A 30 -0.56 -15.33 -2.18
C ILE A 30 -1.28 -14.67 -3.37
N THR A 31 -1.89 -13.51 -3.18
CA THR A 31 -2.66 -12.80 -4.20
C THR A 31 -2.20 -11.37 -4.28
N ASP A 32 -1.67 -10.95 -5.44
CA ASP A 32 -1.45 -9.52 -5.67
C ASP A 32 -2.80 -8.77 -5.50
N PRO A 33 -2.85 -7.63 -4.81
CA PRO A 33 -4.09 -6.90 -4.57
C PRO A 33 -4.72 -6.46 -5.89
N THR A 34 -6.03 -6.64 -6.02
CA THR A 34 -6.79 -6.16 -7.18
C THR A 34 -7.49 -4.84 -6.88
N PHE A 35 -7.30 -3.87 -7.77
CA PHE A 35 -7.85 -2.52 -7.61
C PHE A 35 -8.94 -2.29 -8.64
N THR A 36 -10.16 -2.01 -8.18
CA THR A 36 -11.24 -1.51 -9.07
C THR A 36 -11.65 -0.11 -8.64
N VAL A 37 -11.49 0.86 -9.55
CA VAL A 37 -11.92 2.24 -9.35
C VAL A 37 -13.25 2.46 -10.07
N GLY A 38 -14.29 2.85 -9.32
CA GLY A 38 -15.59 3.23 -9.86
C GLY A 38 -15.58 4.66 -10.44
N PRO A 39 -16.62 5.04 -11.21
CA PRO A 39 -16.76 6.42 -11.66
C PRO A 39 -16.87 7.38 -10.48
N ALA A 40 -16.46 8.64 -10.68
CA ALA A 40 -16.74 9.68 -9.71
C ALA A 40 -18.25 9.94 -9.62
N GLU A 41 -18.81 9.86 -8.43
CA GLU A 41 -20.23 10.09 -8.15
C GLU A 41 -20.43 11.29 -7.22
N GLY A 42 -21.66 11.83 -7.18
CA GLY A 42 -22.02 12.85 -6.20
C GLY A 42 -21.29 14.19 -6.39
N VAL A 43 -21.04 14.62 -7.63
CA VAL A 43 -20.61 16.00 -7.92
C VAL A 43 -21.64 16.94 -7.29
N ASN A 44 -21.26 17.64 -6.22
CA ASN A 44 -22.16 18.61 -5.61
C ASN A 44 -22.52 19.64 -6.69
N THR A 45 -23.77 20.09 -6.71
CA THR A 45 -24.27 21.16 -7.58
C THR A 45 -23.40 22.43 -7.63
N ALA A 46 -22.52 22.65 -6.64
CA ALA A 46 -21.56 23.75 -6.60
C ALA A 46 -20.18 23.43 -7.24
N GLY A 47 -19.90 22.17 -7.60
CA GLY A 47 -18.68 21.73 -8.29
C GLY A 47 -17.44 21.56 -7.40
N TYR A 48 -17.56 21.69 -6.08
CA TYR A 48 -16.41 21.71 -5.15
C TYR A 48 -16.08 20.35 -4.52
N SER A 49 -16.92 19.33 -4.73
CA SER A 49 -16.70 18.00 -4.16
C SER A 49 -17.30 16.94 -5.07
N PHE A 50 -16.61 15.82 -5.15
CA PHE A 50 -17.07 14.58 -5.76
C PHE A 50 -16.56 13.43 -4.89
N THR A 51 -17.20 12.26 -5.01
CA THR A 51 -16.78 11.05 -4.32
C THR A 51 -16.22 10.07 -5.34
N VAL A 52 -15.06 9.51 -5.06
CA VAL A 52 -14.51 8.37 -5.80
C VAL A 52 -14.63 7.15 -4.91
N THR A 53 -15.26 6.11 -5.44
CA THR A 53 -15.38 4.82 -4.74
C THR A 53 -14.39 3.85 -5.34
N TYR A 54 -13.63 3.17 -4.50
CA TYR A 54 -12.74 2.08 -4.87
C TYR A 54 -13.03 0.87 -3.99
N THR A 55 -12.72 -0.31 -4.51
CA THR A 55 -12.75 -1.57 -3.77
C THR A 55 -11.36 -2.18 -3.79
N LEU A 56 -10.91 -2.60 -2.61
CA LEU A 56 -9.68 -3.34 -2.38
C LEU A 56 -10.05 -4.71 -1.82
N ASP A 57 -9.40 -5.77 -2.29
CA ASP A 57 -9.54 -7.13 -1.77
C ASP A 57 -8.54 -7.46 -0.65
N GLU A 58 -7.56 -6.59 -0.42
CA GLU A 58 -6.56 -6.63 0.66
C GLU A 58 -6.22 -5.21 1.14
N GLY A 59 -5.56 -5.10 2.30
CA GLY A 59 -5.10 -3.81 2.84
C GLY A 59 -4.22 -3.05 1.85
N GLY A 60 -4.55 -1.79 1.59
CA GLY A 60 -3.92 -1.03 0.51
C GLY A 60 -4.10 0.47 0.66
N THR A 61 -3.36 1.23 -0.17
CA THR A 61 -3.48 2.70 -0.22
C THR A 61 -3.83 3.15 -1.63
N CYS A 62 -4.89 3.95 -1.74
CA CYS A 62 -5.28 4.63 -2.97
C CYS A 62 -4.85 6.10 -2.93
N TYR A 63 -4.27 6.59 -4.03
CA TYR A 63 -3.87 7.98 -4.22
C TYR A 63 -4.72 8.60 -5.32
N GLY A 64 -5.09 9.87 -5.16
CA GLY A 64 -5.85 10.61 -6.14
C GLY A 64 -5.48 12.09 -6.17
N VAL A 65 -5.49 12.66 -7.37
CA VAL A 65 -5.36 14.11 -7.58
C VAL A 65 -6.55 14.62 -8.37
N ALA A 66 -6.99 15.83 -8.05
CA ALA A 66 -7.88 16.61 -8.90
C ALA A 66 -7.07 17.74 -9.53
N VAL A 67 -7.11 17.83 -10.85
CA VAL A 67 -6.48 18.89 -11.63
C VAL A 67 -7.56 19.72 -12.33
N LEU A 68 -7.30 21.00 -12.55
CA LEU A 68 -8.24 21.83 -13.31
C LEU A 68 -8.23 21.38 -14.77
N THR A 69 -9.35 21.60 -15.47
CA THR A 69 -9.46 21.32 -16.91
C THR A 69 -8.48 22.14 -17.76
N THR A 70 -7.91 23.21 -17.20
CA THR A 70 -6.91 24.06 -17.85
C THR A 70 -5.47 23.59 -17.63
N ASP A 71 -5.24 22.70 -16.67
CA ASP A 71 -3.90 22.26 -16.26
C ASP A 71 -3.50 20.99 -17.01
N THR A 72 -2.19 20.71 -17.05
CA THR A 72 -1.67 19.49 -17.68
C THR A 72 -2.05 18.29 -16.81
N GLN A 73 -2.72 17.29 -17.39
CA GLN A 73 -3.15 16.10 -16.65
C GLN A 73 -1.95 15.20 -16.30
N PRO A 74 -1.94 14.57 -15.10
CA PRO A 74 -0.89 13.63 -14.73
C PRO A 74 -0.82 12.47 -15.72
N THR A 75 0.39 12.11 -16.12
CA THR A 75 0.66 11.04 -17.09
C THR A 75 1.32 9.82 -16.45
N THR A 76 1.76 9.94 -15.19
CA THR A 76 2.45 8.88 -14.45
C THR A 76 1.84 8.67 -13.07
N ALA A 77 1.98 7.44 -12.54
CA ALA A 77 1.58 7.14 -11.16
C ALA A 77 2.42 7.94 -10.13
N ALA A 78 3.69 8.21 -10.44
CA ALA A 78 4.56 8.99 -9.56
C ALA A 78 4.03 10.41 -9.34
N GLN A 79 3.48 11.05 -10.38
CA GLN A 79 2.82 12.35 -10.27
C GLN A 79 1.60 12.30 -9.35
N VAL A 80 0.75 11.29 -9.51
CA VAL A 80 -0.45 11.12 -8.67
C VAL A 80 -0.07 10.86 -7.20
N ILE A 81 0.92 10.00 -6.95
CA ILE A 81 1.43 9.71 -5.59
C ILE A 81 2.06 10.96 -4.96
N ALA A 82 2.77 11.77 -5.73
CA ALA A 82 3.36 13.02 -5.26
C ALA A 82 2.34 14.17 -5.06
N GLY A 83 1.07 13.98 -5.47
CA GLY A 83 0.05 15.02 -5.42
C GLY A 83 0.22 16.10 -6.50
N HIS A 84 0.82 15.75 -7.63
CA HIS A 84 1.17 16.67 -8.71
C HIS A 84 0.29 16.50 -9.97
N ASP A 85 0.27 17.55 -10.79
CA ASP A 85 -0.25 17.55 -12.15
C ASP A 85 0.79 16.97 -13.14
N GLY A 86 0.51 17.07 -14.45
CA GLY A 86 1.38 16.55 -15.50
C GLY A 86 2.68 17.32 -15.74
N ASP A 87 2.78 18.55 -15.24
CA ASP A 87 3.99 19.39 -15.31
C ASP A 87 4.82 19.32 -14.02
N ASP A 88 4.52 18.35 -13.15
CA ASP A 88 5.10 18.19 -11.81
C ASP A 88 4.86 19.39 -10.87
N ALA A 89 3.80 20.18 -11.13
CA ALA A 89 3.32 21.22 -10.22
C ALA A 89 2.28 20.63 -9.25
N ALA A 90 2.02 21.31 -8.12
CA ALA A 90 1.01 20.85 -7.17
C ALA A 90 -0.39 20.83 -7.81
N ALA A 91 -1.10 19.71 -7.69
CA ALA A 91 -2.48 19.60 -8.17
C ALA A 91 -3.43 20.50 -7.36
N ALA A 92 -4.61 20.80 -7.91
CA ALA A 92 -5.63 21.60 -7.24
C ALA A 92 -6.10 20.96 -5.91
N SER A 93 -6.11 19.63 -5.86
CA SER A 93 -6.21 18.87 -4.61
C SER A 93 -5.55 17.50 -4.74
N ALA A 94 -5.02 16.97 -3.64
CA ALA A 94 -4.54 15.61 -3.52
C ALA A 94 -5.21 14.92 -2.33
N ALA A 95 -5.44 13.61 -2.45
CA ALA A 95 -5.98 12.77 -1.39
C ALA A 95 -5.28 11.41 -1.39
N GLU A 96 -5.07 10.88 -0.20
CA GLU A 96 -4.63 9.52 0.03
C GLU A 96 -5.59 8.85 1.02
N HIS A 97 -5.81 7.56 0.83
CA HIS A 97 -6.62 6.77 1.74
C HIS A 97 -6.07 5.37 1.87
N THR A 98 -5.89 4.94 3.12
CA THR A 98 -5.34 3.64 3.47
C THR A 98 -6.41 2.84 4.22
N GLU A 99 -6.70 1.64 3.72
CA GLU A 99 -7.48 0.65 4.44
C GLU A 99 -6.53 -0.41 4.99
N ALA A 100 -6.64 -0.69 6.28
CA ALA A 100 -5.91 -1.77 6.93
C ALA A 100 -6.64 -3.10 6.71
N ASP A 101 -5.89 -4.19 6.68
CA ASP A 101 -6.41 -5.58 6.72
C ASP A 101 -7.07 -5.90 8.08
#